data_AF-A0A077M6P9-F1
#
_entry.id   AF-A0A077M6P9-F1
#
_cell.length_a   1.000
_cell.length_b   1.000
_cell.length_c   1.000
_cell.angle_alpha   90.00
_cell.angle_beta   90.00
_cell.angle_gamma   90.00
#
_symmetry.space_group_name_H-M   'P 1'
#
loop_
_entity.id
_entity.type
_entity.pdbx_description
1 polymer ?
#
loop_
_entity_poly.entity_id
_entity_poly.type
_entity_poly.pdbx_seq_one_letter_code
_entity_poly.pdbx_strand_id
1 'polypeptide(L)' 'MTMPPIRKIFMWLVVIFVLYAILTSPTEAANIGSNIVNILKNGIENIFTFFDSLLGH' A
#
# COMPACT_ATOMS: atom_id res chain seq x y z
N MET A 1 -0.01 -8.23 36.88
CA MET A 1 0.01 -8.69 35.48
C MET A 1 0.23 -7.47 34.60
N THR A 2 1.39 -7.33 33.98
CA THR A 2 1.65 -6.25 33.01
C THR A 2 0.88 -6.57 31.73
N MET A 3 -0.20 -5.83 31.48
CA MET A 3 -0.96 -5.99 30.25
C MET A 3 -0.02 -5.71 29.06
N PRO A 4 -0.01 -6.54 28.01
CA PRO A 4 0.78 -6.24 26.83
C PRO A 4 0.37 -4.86 26.30
N PRO A 5 1.31 -4.04 25.80
CA PRO A 5 1.00 -2.70 25.34
C PRO A 5 -0.15 -2.76 24.34
N ILE A 6 -1.21 -1.96 24.53
CA ILE A 6 -2.42 -1.97 23.69
C ILE A 6 -2.06 -1.95 22.20
N ARG A 7 -1.01 -1.19 21.86
CA ARG A 7 -0.42 -1.06 20.53
C ARG A 7 -0.05 -2.41 19.89
N LYS A 8 0.47 -3.36 20.67
CA LYS A 8 0.89 -4.68 20.18
C LYS A 8 -0.32 -5.56 19.83
N ILE A 9 -1.41 -5.43 20.58
CA ILE A 9 -2.66 -6.15 20.33
C ILE A 9 -3.31 -5.63 19.04
N PHE A 10 -3.43 -4.30 18.89
CA PHE A 10 -3.94 -3.70 17.65
C PHE A 10 -3.08 -4.06 16.43
N MET A 11 -1.75 -4.04 16.56
CA MET A 11 -0.85 -4.44 15.48
C MET A 11 -1.09 -5.90 15.06
N TRP A 12 -1.18 -6.82 16.02
CA TRP A 12 -1.45 -8.22 15.71
C TRP A 12 -2.84 -8.46 15.12
N LEU A 13 -3.86 -7.73 15.57
CA LEU A 13 -5.19 -7.76 14.99
C LEU A 13 -5.17 -7.36 13.52
N VAL A 14 -4.49 -6.25 13.19
CA VAL A 14 -4.33 -5.79 11.81
C VAL A 14 -3.57 -6.82 10.97
N VAL A 15 -2.50 -7.41 11.48
CA VAL A 15 -1.73 -8.46 10.77
C VAL A 15 -2.61 -9.67 10.44
N ILE A 16 -3.34 -10.19 11.42
CA ILE A 16 -4.24 -11.34 11.23
C ILE A 16 -5.35 -11.00 10.23
N PHE A 17 -5.92 -9.80 10.33
CA PHE A 17 -6.94 -9.33 9.40
C PHE A 17 -6.41 -9.24 7.96
N VAL A 18 -5.21 -8.70 7.76
CA VAL A 18 -4.57 -8.60 6.44
C VAL A 18 -4.27 -9.99 5.87
N LEU A 19 -3.71 -10.90 6.69
CA LEU A 19 -3.48 -12.28 6.27
C LEU A 19 -4.80 -12.97 5.87
N TYR A 20 -5.85 -12.80 6.67
CA TYR A 20 -7.18 -13.32 6.35
C TYR A 20 -7.72 -12.75 5.04
N ALA A 21 -7.65 -11.43 4.84
CA ALA A 21 -8.12 -10.81 3.61
C ALA A 21 -7.38 -11.32 2.35
N ILE A 22 -6.06 -11.53 2.44
CA ILE A 22 -5.26 -12.10 1.35
C ILE A 22 -5.65 -13.56 1.07
N LEU A 23 -5.88 -14.37 2.11
CA LEU A 23 -6.22 -15.78 1.96
C LEU A 23 -7.66 -16.00 1.51
N THR A 24 -8.60 -15.20 1.99
CA THR A 24 -10.03 -15.28 1.64
C THR A 24 -10.32 -14.68 0.27
N SER A 25 -9.64 -13.58 -0.06
CA SER A 25 -9.91 -12.76 -1.25
C SER A 25 -8.59 -12.39 -1.96
N PRO A 26 -7.85 -13.39 -2.50
CA PRO A 26 -6.53 -13.17 -3.09
C PRO A 26 -6.58 -12.23 -4.30
N THR A 27 -7.64 -12.33 -5.11
CA THR A 27 -7.83 -11.49 -6.29
C THR A 27 -8.03 -10.03 -5.93
N GLU A 28 -8.88 -9.73 -4.94
CA GLU A 28 -9.09 -8.36 -4.47
C GLU A 28 -7.83 -7.79 -3.82
N ALA A 29 -7.10 -8.57 -3.02
CA ALA A 29 -5.84 -8.15 -2.44
C ALA A 29 -4.79 -7.80 -3.52
N ALA A 30 -4.69 -8.63 -4.57
CA ALA A 30 -3.82 -8.37 -5.72
C ALA A 30 -4.24 -7.10 -6.48
N ASN A 31 -5.54 -6.89 -6.67
CA ASN A 31 -6.07 -5.69 -7.34
C ASN A 31 -5.79 -4.41 -6.54
N ILE A 32 -5.95 -4.45 -5.21
CA ILE A 32 -5.63 -3.30 -4.36
C ILE A 32 -4.14 -2.99 -4.43
N GLY A 33 -3.28 -4.01 -4.33
CA GLY A 33 -1.83 -3.86 -4.44
C GLY A 33 -1.38 -3.31 -5.79
N SER A 34 -1.93 -3.84 -6.89
CA SER A 34 -1.61 -3.37 -8.24
C SER A 34 -2.08 -1.94 -8.47
N ASN A 35 -3.27 -1.58 -7.98
CA ASN A 35 -3.80 -0.22 -8.08
C ASN A 35 -2.91 0.79 -7.36
N ILE A 36 -2.44 0.47 -6.15
CA ILE A 36 -1.52 1.36 -5.40
C ILE A 36 -0.22 1.58 -6.19
N VAL A 37 0.37 0.50 -6.71
CA VAL A 37 1.61 0.59 -7.49
C VAL A 37 1.40 1.40 -8.77
N ASN A 38 0.28 1.23 -9.44
CA ASN A 38 -0.05 1.97 -10.66
C ASN A 38 -0.23 3.47 -10.36
N ILE A 39 -0.91 3.82 -9.27
CA ILE A 39 -1.06 5.23 -8.86
C ILE A 39 0.31 5.86 -8.60
N LEU A 40 1.21 5.15 -7.90
CA LEU A 40 2.56 5.64 -7.63
C LEU A 40 3.37 5.81 -8.93
N LYS A 41 3.33 4.82 -9.82
CA LYS A 41 4.03 4.88 -11.11
C LYS A 41 3.53 6.04 -11.97
N ASN A 42 2.21 6.19 -12.11
CA ASN A 42 1.60 7.26 -12.88
C ASN A 42 1.94 8.63 -12.27
N GLY A 43 1.94 8.75 -10.94
CA GLY A 43 2.35 9.98 -10.26
C GLY A 43 3.81 10.35 -10.54
N ILE A 44 4.71 9.36 -10.47
CA ILE A 44 6.14 9.54 -10.76
C ILE A 44 6.36 9.91 -12.24
N GLU A 45 5.70 9.21 -13.17
CA GLU A 45 5.81 9.46 -14.61
C GLU A 45 5.31 10.86 -14.99
N ASN A 46 4.22 11.32 -14.37
CA ASN A 46 3.72 12.69 -14.57
C ASN A 46 4.72 13.74 -14.07
N ILE A 47 5.41 13.48 -12.96
CA ILE A 47 6.46 14.37 -12.44
C ILE A 47 7.65 14.41 -13.40
N PHE A 48 8.13 13.26 -13.87
CA PHE A 48 9.22 13.21 -14.86
C PHE A 48 8.84 13.91 -16.16
N THR A 49 7.65 13.67 -16.69
CA THR A 49 7.14 14.32 -17.90
C THR A 49 7.08 15.84 -17.74
N PHE A 50 6.67 16.33 -16.57
CA PHE A 50 6.67 17.75 -16.26
C PHE A 50 8.09 18.34 -16.26
N PHE A 51 9.05 17.67 -15.63
CA PHE A 51 10.45 18.13 -15.61
C PHE A 51 11.12 18.04 -16.99
N ASP A 52 10.87 16.99 -17.77
CA ASP A 52 11.35 16.88 -19.16
C ASP A 52 10.78 18.02 -20.02
N SER A 53 9.51 18.39 -19.81
CA SER A 53 8.91 19.54 -20.50
C SER A 53 9.50 20.89 -20.08
N LEU A 54 10.12 20.99 -18.89
CA LEU A 54 10.78 22.20 -18.40
C LEU A 54 12.27 22.28 -18.76
N LEU A 55 12.96 21.14 -18.80
CA LEU A 55 14.41 21.04 -19.05
C LEU A 55 14.74 20.77 -20.53
N GLY A 56 13.80 20.18 -21.27
CA GLY A 56 13.87 19.97 -22.72
C GLY A 56 13.53 21.22 -23.52
N HIS A 57 13.35 22.37 -22.85
CA HIS A 57 13.15 23.67 -23.46
C HIS A 57 14.29 24.64 -23.11
#